data_AF-A0A844LI25-F1
#
_entry.id   AF-A0A844LI25-F1
#
_cell.length_a   1.000
_cell.length_b   1.000
_cell.length_c   1.000
_cell.angle_alpha   90.00
_cell.angle_beta   90.00
_cell.angle_gamma   90.00
#
_symmetry.space_group_name_H-M   'P 1'
#
loop_
_entity.id
_entity.type
_entity.pdbx_description
1 polymer ?
#
loop_
_entity_poly.entity_id
_entity_poly.type
_entity_poly.pdbx_seq_one_letter_code
_entity_poly.pdbx_strand_id
1 'polypeptide(L)'
;MKLEFQRKSLDYNLDGSLRGTVVTLGNVENSYVPILLPGDKTTLSNQELFDLAMEKLYQENFPQRAENEKFNLLGEKIAQADDAIDRMNKQMNTQKAESAIAQATIASMMMKFYEKGLLIDEDLLANNETIV
;
A
#
# COMPACT_ATOMS: atom_id res chain seq x y z
N MET A 1 21.66 21.35 -17.27
CA MET A 1 20.59 22.19 -17.86
C MET A 1 19.44 22.26 -16.86
N LYS A 2 18.95 23.45 -16.49
CA LYS A 2 17.74 23.61 -15.67
C LYS A 2 16.55 23.86 -16.60
N LEU A 3 15.55 22.99 -16.53
CA LEU A 3 14.31 23.12 -17.29
C LEU A 3 13.28 23.92 -16.49
N GLU A 4 12.46 24.69 -17.19
CA GLU A 4 11.37 25.50 -16.65
C GLU A 4 10.14 25.37 -17.54
N PHE A 5 8.94 25.45 -16.95
CA PHE A 5 7.69 25.43 -17.70
C PHE A 5 7.64 26.64 -18.66
N GLN A 6 7.36 26.39 -19.94
CA GLN A 6 7.20 27.45 -20.93
C GLN A 6 5.75 27.62 -21.34
N ARG A 7 5.10 26.52 -21.75
CA ARG A 7 3.71 26.55 -22.25
C ARG A 7 3.06 25.17 -22.19
N LYS A 8 1.73 25.17 -22.31
CA LYS A 8 0.89 23.98 -22.48
C LYS A 8 -0.05 24.14 -23.67
N SER A 9 -0.37 23.04 -24.33
CA SER A 9 -1.36 22.96 -25.40
C SER A 9 -2.03 21.58 -25.40
N LEU A 10 -3.25 21.49 -25.94
CA LEU A 10 -3.86 20.20 -26.26
C LEU A 10 -3.38 19.73 -27.62
N ASP A 11 -3.26 18.42 -27.75
CA ASP A 11 -2.86 17.73 -28.95
C ASP A 11 -3.90 16.66 -29.30
N TYR A 12 -4.25 16.56 -30.58
CA TYR A 12 -5.33 15.74 -31.09
C TYR A 12 -4.81 14.82 -32.18
N ASN A 13 -5.36 13.61 -32.24
CA ASN A 13 -5.11 12.69 -33.34
C ASN A 13 -5.81 13.16 -34.63
N LEU A 14 -5.49 12.52 -35.76
CA LEU A 14 -6.09 12.85 -37.06
C LEU A 14 -7.62 12.65 -37.11
N ASP A 15 -8.17 11.80 -36.25
CA ASP A 15 -9.60 11.54 -36.12
C ASP A 15 -10.33 12.55 -35.20
N GLY A 16 -9.60 13.54 -34.68
CA GLY A 16 -10.12 14.55 -33.75
C GLY A 16 -10.23 14.10 -32.29
N SER A 17 -9.85 12.85 -31.98
CA SER A 17 -9.77 12.39 -30.59
C SER A 17 -8.63 13.07 -29.85
N LEU A 18 -8.82 13.36 -28.56
CA LEU A 18 -7.79 13.98 -27.73
C LEU A 18 -6.63 13.00 -27.52
N ARG A 19 -5.42 13.38 -27.97
CA ARG A 19 -4.19 12.62 -27.73
C ARG A 19 -3.60 12.93 -26.36
N GLY A 20 -3.65 14.19 -25.94
CA GLY A 20 -3.24 14.60 -24.60
C GLY A 20 -2.83 16.06 -24.49
N THR A 21 -2.15 16.38 -23.39
CA THR A 21 -1.62 17.71 -23.10
C THR A 21 -0.13 17.75 -23.37
N VAL A 22 0.32 18.59 -24.30
CA VAL A 22 1.74 18.82 -24.56
C VAL A 22 2.23 19.93 -23.64
N VAL A 23 3.19 19.60 -22.77
CA VAL A 23 3.92 20.54 -21.92
C VAL A 23 5.27 20.81 -22.57
N THR A 24 5.55 22.06 -22.91
CA THR A 24 6.87 22.45 -23.40
C THR A 24 7.70 22.94 -22.22
N LEU A 25 8.80 22.24 -21.95
CA LEU A 25 9.83 22.69 -21.02
C LEU A 25 10.94 23.38 -21.81
N GLY A 26 11.62 24.34 -21.20
CA GLY A 26 12.77 24.99 -21.84
C GLY A 26 13.78 25.53 -20.84
N ASN A 27 14.87 26.08 -21.36
CA ASN A 27 15.95 26.65 -20.56
C ASN A 27 16.39 28.03 -21.09
N VAL A 28 17.31 28.66 -20.37
CA VAL A 28 17.90 29.96 -20.74
C VAL A 28 18.70 29.93 -22.06
N GLU A 29 18.99 28.75 -22.60
CA GLU A 29 19.73 28.55 -23.85
C GLU A 29 18.78 28.29 -25.04
N ASN A 30 17.49 28.60 -24.91
CA ASN A 30 16.45 28.39 -25.93
C ASN A 30 16.27 26.94 -26.39
N SER A 31 16.60 25.96 -25.54
CA SER A 31 16.21 24.57 -25.77
C SER A 31 14.73 24.39 -25.42
N TYR A 32 14.00 23.63 -26.23
CA TYR A 32 12.59 23.32 -26.02
C TYR A 32 12.37 21.82 -26.09
N VAL A 33 11.80 21.26 -25.02
CA VAL A 33 11.51 19.83 -24.87
C VAL A 33 10.00 19.67 -24.75
N PRO A 34 9.30 19.28 -25.83
CA PRO A 34 7.87 19.00 -25.77
C PRO A 34 7.64 17.60 -25.17
N ILE A 35 6.79 17.53 -24.15
CA ILE A 35 6.47 16.30 -23.43
C ILE A 35 4.95 16.11 -23.47
N LEU A 36 4.51 14.99 -24.03
CA LEU A 36 3.10 14.64 -24.12
C LEU A 36 2.63 13.93 -22.86
N LEU A 37 1.75 14.56 -22.09
CA LEU A 37 1.05 13.93 -20.97
C LEU A 37 -0.31 13.37 -21.44
N PRO A 38 -0.66 12.10 -21.12
CA PRO A 38 -1.94 11.52 -21.52
C PRO A 38 -3.15 12.28 -20.95
N GLY A 39 -4.15 12.51 -21.79
CA GLY A 39 -5.43 13.16 -21.44
C GLY A 39 -5.35 14.68 -21.30
N ASP A 40 -6.50 15.28 -21.00
CA ASP A 40 -6.60 16.73 -20.72
C ASP A 40 -6.11 17.00 -19.30
N LYS A 41 -5.08 17.84 -19.19
CA LYS A 41 -4.50 18.31 -17.93
C LYS A 41 -4.41 19.84 -17.89
N THR A 42 -5.15 20.52 -18.76
CA THR A 42 -5.09 21.99 -18.88
C THR A 42 -5.53 22.72 -17.61
N THR A 43 -6.34 22.05 -16.78
CA THR A 43 -6.79 22.53 -15.47
C THR A 43 -5.71 22.50 -14.39
N LEU A 44 -4.62 21.77 -14.59
CA LEU A 44 -3.51 21.71 -13.63
C LEU A 44 -2.68 23.00 -13.66
N SER A 45 -2.10 23.31 -12.51
CA SER A 45 -1.16 24.41 -12.38
C SER A 45 0.11 24.15 -13.19
N ASN A 46 0.85 25.22 -13.49
CA ASN A 46 2.10 25.10 -14.23
C ASN A 46 3.15 24.28 -13.46
N GLN A 47 3.12 24.33 -12.12
CA GLN A 47 4.02 23.53 -11.27
C GLN A 47 3.67 22.04 -11.36
N GLU A 48 2.40 21.68 -11.22
CA GLU A 48 1.97 20.27 -11.36
C GLU A 48 2.28 19.71 -12.75
N LEU A 49 2.10 20.51 -13.80
CA LEU A 49 2.45 20.11 -15.16
C LEU A 49 3.96 19.97 -15.37
N PHE A 50 4.76 20.82 -14.72
CA PHE A 50 6.21 20.71 -14.73
C PHE A 50 6.66 19.40 -14.07
N ASP A 51 6.14 19.08 -12.89
CA ASP A 51 6.53 17.87 -12.15
C ASP A 51 6.16 16.60 -12.92
N LEU A 52 4.95 16.53 -13.48
CA LEU A 52 4.52 15.40 -14.32
C LEU A 52 5.36 15.27 -15.61
N ALA A 53 5.71 16.39 -16.24
CA ALA A 53 6.55 16.39 -17.43
C ALA A 53 7.98 15.94 -17.11
N MET A 54 8.55 16.40 -16.00
CA MET A 54 9.87 15.99 -15.53
C MET A 54 9.91 14.51 -15.16
N GLU A 55 8.89 14.00 -14.47
CA GLU A 55 8.77 12.58 -14.15
C GLU A 55 8.73 11.73 -15.44
N LYS A 56 7.89 12.11 -16.40
CA LYS A 56 7.79 11.41 -17.69
C LYS A 56 9.13 11.42 -18.43
N LEU A 57 9.77 12.59 -18.51
CA LEU A 57 11.08 12.75 -19.14
C LEU A 57 12.13 11.86 -18.45
N TYR A 58 12.11 11.79 -17.12
CA TYR A 58 13.02 10.95 -16.33
C TYR A 58 12.81 9.47 -16.63
N GLN A 59 11.55 9.00 -16.62
CA GLN A 59 11.21 7.61 -16.88
C GLN A 59 11.61 7.17 -18.29
N GLU A 60 11.37 8.00 -19.30
CA GLU A 60 11.68 7.68 -20.70
C GLU A 60 13.19 7.67 -21.00
N ASN A 61 13.98 8.53 -20.34
CA ASN A 61 15.42 8.66 -20.62
C ASN A 61 16.33 7.87 -19.65
N PHE A 62 15.83 7.51 -18.46
CA PHE A 62 16.60 6.80 -17.44
C PHE A 62 15.85 5.56 -16.92
N PRO A 63 15.43 4.64 -17.80
CA PRO A 63 14.57 3.52 -17.43
C PRO A 63 15.18 2.66 -16.32
N GLN A 64 16.50 2.39 -16.37
CA GLN A 64 17.19 1.61 -15.34
C GLN A 64 17.13 2.27 -13.94
N ARG A 65 17.17 3.61 -13.87
CA ARG A 65 17.08 4.32 -12.58
C ARG A 65 15.65 4.34 -12.07
N ALA A 66 14.69 4.63 -12.95
CA ALA A 66 13.26 4.60 -12.63
C ALA A 66 12.80 3.20 -12.18
N GLU A 67 13.32 2.15 -12.81
CA GLU A 67 13.12 0.76 -12.39
C GLU A 67 13.73 0.51 -11.00
N ASN A 68 15.00 0.86 -10.79
CA ASN A 68 15.66 0.68 -9.49
C ASN A 68 14.91 1.38 -8.35
N GLU A 69 14.42 2.60 -8.55
CA GLU A 69 13.64 3.32 -7.54
C GLU A 69 12.32 2.61 -7.21
N LYS A 70 11.60 2.13 -8.24
CA LYS A 70 10.36 1.35 -8.06
C LYS A 70 10.63 0.01 -7.35
N PHE A 71 11.71 -0.68 -7.72
CA PHE A 71 12.11 -1.94 -7.08
C PHE A 71 12.53 -1.74 -5.63
N ASN A 72 13.26 -0.67 -5.32
CA ASN A 72 13.64 -0.33 -3.94
C ASN A 72 12.40 -0.07 -3.07
N LEU A 73 11.45 0.73 -3.57
CA LEU A 73 10.18 1.00 -2.89
C LEU A 73 9.37 -0.29 -2.66
N LEU A 74 9.35 -1.18 -3.66
CA LEU A 74 8.70 -2.48 -3.53
C LEU A 74 9.40 -3.36 -2.47
N GLY A 75 10.73 -3.39 -2.47
CA GLY A 75 11.52 -4.11 -1.47
C GLY A 75 11.25 -3.62 -0.05
N GLU A 76 11.17 -2.30 0.17
CA GLU A 76 10.81 -1.72 1.47
C GLU A 76 9.41 -2.13 1.92
N LYS A 77 8.42 -2.11 1.02
CA LYS A 77 7.05 -2.55 1.33
C LYS A 77 6.98 -4.04 1.66
N ILE A 78 7.76 -4.88 0.96
CA ILE A 78 7.85 -6.32 1.24
C ILE A 78 8.47 -6.52 2.63
N ALA A 79 9.56 -5.83 2.96
CA ALA A 79 10.19 -5.93 4.28
C ALA A 79 9.25 -5.51 5.42
N GLN A 80 8.44 -4.46 5.21
CA GLN A 80 7.41 -4.05 6.17
C GLN A 80 6.31 -5.10 6.34
N ALA A 81 5.88 -5.74 5.25
CA ALA A 81 4.89 -6.80 5.31
C ALA A 81 5.43 -8.03 6.04
N ASP A 82 6.68 -8.42 5.79
CA ASP A 82 7.33 -9.54 6.47
C ASP A 82 7.45 -9.30 7.99
N ASP A 83 7.85 -8.09 8.42
CA ASP A 83 7.89 -7.71 9.84
C ASP A 83 6.48 -7.74 10.48
N ALA A 84 5.46 -7.27 9.77
CA ALA A 84 4.08 -7.34 10.24
C ALA A 84 3.60 -8.81 10.41
N ILE A 85 3.92 -9.68 9.46
CA ILE A 85 3.59 -11.10 9.51
C ILE A 85 4.31 -11.78 10.68
N ASP A 86 5.59 -11.50 10.89
CA ASP A 86 6.36 -12.05 12.02
C ASP A 86 5.77 -11.63 13.37
N ARG A 87 5.40 -10.35 13.52
CA ARG A 87 4.72 -9.84 14.74
C ARG A 87 3.37 -10.52 14.96
N MET A 88 2.56 -10.65 13.91
CA MET A 88 1.26 -11.32 13.99
C MET A 88 1.42 -12.79 14.42
N ASN A 89 2.37 -13.50 13.83
CA ASN A 89 2.65 -14.90 14.18
C ASN A 89 3.09 -15.04 15.64
N LYS A 90 3.98 -14.14 16.12
CA LYS A 90 4.38 -14.11 17.52
C LYS A 90 3.19 -13.87 18.45
N GLN A 91 2.36 -12.87 18.16
CA GLN A 91 1.16 -12.58 18.95
C GLN A 91 0.17 -13.75 18.96
N MET A 92 -0.07 -14.38 17.81
CA MET A 92 -0.97 -15.54 17.72
C MET A 92 -0.45 -16.73 18.54
N ASN A 93 0.86 -16.97 18.52
CA ASN A 93 1.48 -18.04 19.32
C ASN A 93 1.37 -17.74 20.82
N THR A 94 1.63 -16.49 21.24
CA THR A 94 1.43 -16.05 22.63
C THR A 94 -0.03 -16.21 23.05
N GLN A 95 -0.99 -15.76 22.23
CA GLN A 95 -2.40 -15.86 22.55
C GLN A 95 -2.90 -17.31 22.63
N LYS A 96 -2.39 -18.20 21.75
CA LYS A 96 -2.67 -19.65 21.85
C LYS A 96 -2.14 -20.23 23.15
N ALA A 97 -0.93 -19.87 23.56
CA ALA A 97 -0.34 -20.32 24.82
C ALA A 97 -1.14 -19.80 26.03
N GLU A 98 -1.48 -18.51 26.05
CA GLU A 98 -2.29 -17.90 27.10
C GLU A 98 -3.70 -18.50 27.18
N SER A 99 -4.34 -18.75 26.02
CA SER A 99 -5.63 -19.44 25.95
C SER A 99 -5.55 -20.86 26.51
N ALA A 100 -4.50 -21.61 26.19
CA ALA A 100 -4.30 -22.96 26.73
C ALA A 100 -4.11 -22.94 28.26
N ILE A 101 -3.35 -21.97 28.78
CA ILE A 101 -3.16 -21.77 30.22
C ILE A 101 -4.49 -21.40 30.90
N ALA A 102 -5.27 -20.51 30.30
CA ALA A 102 -6.58 -20.11 30.82
C ALA A 102 -7.54 -21.31 30.85
N GLN A 103 -7.62 -22.08 29.78
CA GLN A 103 -8.44 -23.31 29.72
C GLN A 103 -8.04 -24.32 30.79
N ALA A 104 -6.74 -24.57 30.97
CA ALA A 104 -6.25 -25.47 32.02
C ALA A 104 -6.57 -24.95 33.43
N THR A 105 -6.47 -23.64 33.65
CA THR A 105 -6.80 -23.01 34.93
C THR A 105 -8.29 -23.13 35.24
N ILE A 106 -9.15 -22.86 34.25
CA ILE A 106 -10.61 -23.01 34.36
C ILE A 106 -10.95 -24.48 34.68
N ALA A 107 -10.38 -25.43 33.94
CA ALA A 107 -10.60 -26.86 34.19
C ALA A 107 -10.20 -27.26 35.62
N SER A 108 -9.06 -26.76 36.12
CA SER A 108 -8.62 -27.01 37.50
C SER A 108 -9.57 -26.41 38.54
N MET A 109 -10.12 -25.22 38.30
CA MET A 109 -11.13 -24.61 39.18
C MET A 109 -12.43 -25.42 39.18
N MET A 110 -12.91 -25.85 38.01
CA MET A 110 -14.11 -26.71 37.89
C MET A 110 -13.94 -28.00 38.67
N MET A 111 -12.80 -28.70 38.52
CA MET A 111 -12.52 -29.93 39.27
C MET A 111 -12.56 -29.69 40.79
N LYS A 112 -11.94 -28.61 41.29
CA LYS A 112 -11.97 -28.29 42.72
C LYS A 112 -13.37 -27.99 43.26
N PHE A 113 -14.24 -27.37 42.45
CA PHE A 113 -15.62 -27.13 42.85
C PHE A 113 -16.44 -28.42 42.83
N TYR A 114 -16.23 -29.27 41.84
CA TYR A 114 -16.83 -30.61 41.78
C TYR A 114 -16.42 -31.47 42.98
N GLU A 115 -15.13 -31.53 43.33
CA GLU A 115 -14.62 -32.22 44.53
C GLU A 115 -15.24 -31.73 45.83
N LYS A 116 -15.61 -30.44 45.90
CA LYS A 116 -16.29 -29.84 47.06
C LYS A 116 -17.81 -30.02 47.05
N GLY A 117 -18.37 -30.71 46.05
CA GLY A 117 -19.81 -30.89 45.87
C GLY A 117 -20.56 -29.60 45.52
N LEU A 118 -19.85 -28.58 45.01
CA LEU A 118 -20.43 -27.30 44.58
C LEU A 118 -20.87 -27.32 43.11
N LEU A 119 -20.44 -28.31 42.33
CA LEU A 119 -20.90 -28.59 40.96
C LEU A 119 -21.33 -30.05 40.88
N ILE A 120 -22.32 -30.33 40.03
CA ILE A 120 -22.77 -31.69 39.70
C ILE A 120 -22.49 -32.01 38.22
N ASP A 121 -22.60 -33.28 37.84
CA ASP A 121 -22.33 -33.75 36.47
C ASP A 121 -23.14 -33.00 35.40
N GLU A 122 -24.38 -32.62 35.74
CA GLU A 122 -25.27 -31.87 34.84
C GLU A 122 -24.75 -30.45 34.55
N ASP A 123 -24.01 -29.84 35.49
CA ASP A 123 -23.40 -28.51 35.31
C ASP A 123 -22.16 -28.52 34.40
N LEU A 124 -21.56 -29.70 34.16
CA LEU A 124 -20.32 -29.88 33.39
C LEU A 124 -20.58 -30.20 31.91
N LEU A 125 -21.83 -30.39 31.51
CA LEU A 125 -22.20 -30.66 30.12
C LEU A 125 -22.13 -29.35 29.30
N ALA A 126 -21.22 -29.29 28.34
CA ALA A 126 -21.11 -28.16 27.42
C ALA A 126 -22.31 -28.14 26.46
N ASN A 127 -23.10 -27.07 26.48
CA ASN A 127 -24.08 -26.78 25.43
C ASN A 127 -23.32 -26.39 24.15
N ASN A 128 -23.08 -27.36 23.27
CA ASN A 128 -22.46 -27.16 21.98
C ASN A 128 -23.42 -26.46 21.00
N GLU A 129 -23.71 -25.17 21.23
CA GLU A 129 -24.23 -24.33 20.16
C GLU A 129 -23.05 -23.81 19.34
N THR A 130 -22.79 -24.50 18.23
CA THR A 130 -21.80 -24.09 17.24
C THR A 130 -22.27 -22.81 16.57
N ILE A 131 -21.61 -21.69 16.85
CA ILE A 131 -21.77 -20.45 16.07
C ILE A 131 -20.98 -20.65 14.78
N VAL A 132 -21.72 -20.82 13.67
CA VAL A 132 -21.21 -20.90 12.28
C VAL A 132 -20.90 -19.50 11.77
#